data_AF-A0A839UDE5-F1
#
_entry.id   AF-A0A839UDE5-F1
#
_cell.length_a   1.000
_cell.length_b   1.000
_cell.length_c   1.000
_cell.angle_alpha   90.00
_cell.angle_beta   90.00
_cell.angle_gamma   90.00
#
_symmetry.space_group_name_H-M   'P 1'
#
loop_
_entity.id
_entity.type
_entity.pdbx_description
1 polymer ?
#
loop_
_entity_poly.entity_id
_entity_poly.type
_entity_poly.pdbx_seq_one_letter_code
_entity_poly.pdbx_strand_id
1 'polypeptide(L)'
;MMSTNGRKSAVVTQGLGAAIAQYLAADRFNALINSASQSKFLRPAAAIIAAVVFLLDALTSLDIAIAVLYVLVVLLSLNFATQTGLILIGAGCIGLTVLGFMISHGEGLPALEGSMGRCFVSLAAIGITTFLAFRVKAAIGVLAESEQRYRTIFLATGVGILQMDFTGLKDAIDKLKVDGVRDIDHAQTLDPGFLYKVPKTTKLINANDTALTMFNVANIDALEAVLPELITADMDKLLAAIWSGKSSYEAETVINNAEGRQLVVLYNVAFPANRPALDMVLISIMDVTARREAENQLHAARTELAHVARVATLGELTVSIAHELNQPLAAVVTNGGAGLRWLKRDVPDLEKVQSSMV
;
A
#
# COMPACT_ATOMS: atom_id res chain seq x y z
N MET A 1 -20.64 -17.15 9.26
CA MET A 1 -20.86 -15.94 8.43
C MET A 1 -19.52 -15.23 8.15
N MET A 2 -18.51 -16.00 7.70
CA MET A 2 -17.08 -15.66 7.84
C MET A 2 -16.30 -15.99 6.54
N SER A 3 -16.89 -15.70 5.38
CA SER A 3 -16.37 -16.13 4.07
C SER A 3 -16.30 -15.01 3.01
N THR A 4 -16.88 -13.84 3.26
CA THR A 4 -16.94 -12.76 2.27
C THR A 4 -15.81 -11.73 2.37
N ASN A 5 -15.02 -11.72 3.45
CA ASN A 5 -13.96 -10.72 3.66
C ASN A 5 -12.61 -11.10 3.00
N GLY A 6 -12.26 -12.39 2.92
CA GLY A 6 -11.00 -12.84 2.31
C GLY A 6 -10.94 -12.66 0.78
N ARG A 7 -12.09 -12.63 0.10
CA ARG A 7 -12.16 -12.52 -1.36
C ARG A 7 -12.02 -11.09 -1.87
N LYS A 8 -12.31 -10.07 -1.05
CA LYS A 8 -12.10 -8.65 -1.39
C LYS A 8 -10.65 -8.20 -1.15
N SER A 9 -9.95 -8.76 -0.15
CA SER A 9 -8.53 -8.49 0.10
C SER A 9 -7.63 -9.00 -1.04
N ALA A 10 -7.92 -10.20 -1.56
CA ALA A 10 -7.13 -10.85 -2.62
C ALA A 10 -7.17 -10.14 -3.99
N VAL A 11 -8.25 -9.41 -4.31
CA VAL A 11 -8.39 -8.70 -5.59
C VAL A 11 -7.63 -7.36 -5.58
N VAL A 12 -7.44 -6.76 -4.39
CA VAL A 12 -6.70 -5.50 -4.24
C VAL A 12 -5.18 -5.74 -4.28
N THR A 13 -4.71 -6.88 -3.78
CA THR A 13 -3.27 -7.23 -3.73
C THR A 13 -2.69 -7.73 -5.06
N GLN A 14 -3.48 -8.38 -5.92
CA GLN A 14 -3.02 -8.84 -7.24
C GLN A 14 -2.76 -7.71 -8.25
N GLY A 15 -3.49 -6.59 -8.17
CA GLY A 15 -3.22 -5.40 -9.00
C GLY A 15 -1.98 -4.61 -8.57
N LEU A 16 -1.60 -4.73 -7.29
CA LEU A 16 -0.56 -3.94 -6.65
C LEU A 16 0.85 -4.32 -7.15
N GLY A 17 1.13 -5.62 -7.31
CA GLY A 17 2.43 -6.10 -7.77
C GLY A 17 2.76 -5.70 -9.22
N ALA A 18 1.78 -5.70 -10.11
CA ALA A 18 1.95 -5.28 -11.50
C ALA A 18 2.16 -3.75 -11.63
N ALA A 19 1.43 -2.97 -10.83
CA ALA A 19 1.57 -1.51 -10.78
C ALA A 19 2.95 -1.07 -10.26
N ILE A 20 3.50 -1.79 -9.27
CA ILE A 20 4.82 -1.50 -8.68
C ILE A 20 5.98 -1.91 -9.60
N ALA A 21 5.82 -2.96 -10.41
CA ALA A 21 6.81 -3.31 -11.43
C ALA A 21 6.89 -2.26 -12.57
N GLN A 22 5.76 -1.66 -12.94
CA GLN A 22 5.70 -0.54 -13.89
C GLN A 22 6.32 0.75 -13.33
N TYR A 23 6.13 1.00 -12.03
CA TYR A 23 6.67 2.14 -11.29
C TYR A 23 8.22 2.21 -11.33
N LEU A 24 8.93 1.09 -11.17
CA LEU A 24 10.41 1.07 -11.12
C LEU A 24 11.08 1.24 -12.49
N ALA A 25 10.41 0.84 -13.57
CA ALA A 25 10.89 1.11 -14.93
C ALA A 25 10.74 2.60 -15.30
N ALA A 26 9.71 3.27 -14.76
CA ALA A 26 9.44 4.68 -15.00
C ALA A 26 10.39 5.62 -14.23
N ASP A 27 10.78 5.27 -13.00
CA ASP A 27 11.63 6.13 -12.15
C ASP A 27 13.05 6.32 -12.73
N ARG A 28 13.63 5.25 -13.30
CA ARG A 28 14.91 5.33 -14.04
C ARG A 28 14.81 6.16 -15.31
N PHE A 29 13.66 6.13 -16.00
CA PHE A 29 13.43 6.91 -17.21
C PHE A 29 13.22 8.40 -16.89
N ASN A 30 12.50 8.71 -15.80
CA ASN A 30 12.27 10.07 -15.33
C ASN A 30 13.53 10.74 -14.78
N ALA A 31 14.41 10.00 -14.09
CA ALA A 31 15.70 10.54 -13.62
C ALA A 31 16.65 10.92 -14.78
N LEU A 32 16.57 10.22 -15.93
CA LEU A 32 17.31 10.55 -17.15
C LEU A 32 16.74 11.78 -17.87
N ILE A 33 15.42 12.02 -17.78
CA ILE A 33 14.75 13.20 -18.37
C ILE A 33 14.89 14.45 -17.47
N ASN A 34 14.86 14.29 -16.14
CA ASN A 34 14.88 15.40 -15.17
C ASN A 34 16.27 15.85 -14.73
N SER A 35 17.31 15.69 -15.56
CA SER A 35 18.58 16.40 -15.31
C SER A 35 18.33 17.92 -15.42
N ALA A 36 18.11 18.54 -14.26
CA ALA A 36 17.56 19.87 -14.07
C ALA A 36 18.47 21.03 -14.53
N SER A 37 19.45 20.80 -15.42
CA SER A 37 20.34 21.84 -15.95
C SER A 37 20.00 22.31 -17.37
N GLN A 38 19.07 21.67 -18.10
CA GLN A 38 18.78 22.07 -19.49
C GLN A 38 17.68 23.14 -19.64
N SER A 39 16.75 23.30 -18.69
CA SER A 39 15.51 24.10 -18.91
C SER A 39 15.70 25.60 -19.18
N LYS A 40 16.78 26.21 -18.67
CA LYS A 40 17.03 27.66 -18.83
C LYS A 40 17.42 28.05 -20.25
N PHE A 41 18.07 27.16 -20.99
CA PHE A 41 18.57 27.43 -22.34
C PHE A 41 17.57 27.06 -23.45
N LEU A 42 16.62 26.16 -23.18
CA LEU A 42 15.64 25.72 -24.17
C LEU A 42 14.63 26.80 -24.56
N ARG A 43 14.19 27.65 -23.61
CA ARG A 43 13.24 28.74 -23.89
C ARG A 43 13.79 29.78 -24.88
N PRO A 44 14.96 30.39 -24.65
CA PRO A 44 15.51 31.34 -25.61
C PRO A 44 15.87 30.65 -26.94
N ALA A 45 16.32 29.39 -26.92
CA ALA A 45 16.58 28.63 -28.14
C ALA A 45 15.32 28.45 -29.00
N ALA A 46 14.17 28.10 -28.42
CA ALA A 46 12.90 28.01 -29.15
C ALA A 46 12.51 29.35 -29.81
N ALA A 47 12.66 30.45 -29.07
CA ALA A 47 12.33 31.79 -29.58
C ALA A 47 13.26 32.22 -30.73
N ILE A 48 14.57 31.95 -30.60
CA ILE A 48 15.56 32.22 -31.64
C ILE A 48 15.24 31.41 -32.90
N ILE A 49 14.97 30.11 -32.77
CA ILE A 49 14.61 29.26 -33.90
C ILE A 49 13.34 29.79 -34.57
N ALA A 50 12.30 30.15 -33.81
CA ALA A 50 11.07 30.71 -34.36
C ALA A 50 11.32 32.02 -35.14
N ALA A 51 12.14 32.93 -34.61
CA ALA A 51 12.48 34.19 -35.27
C ALA A 51 13.30 33.96 -36.55
N VAL A 52 14.25 33.02 -36.53
CA VAL A 52 15.05 32.66 -37.71
C VAL A 52 14.17 32.04 -38.80
N VAL A 53 13.29 31.09 -38.43
CA VAL A 53 12.35 30.49 -39.38
C VAL A 53 11.44 31.56 -39.99
N PHE A 54 10.92 32.49 -39.17
CA PHE A 54 10.10 33.61 -39.67
C PHE A 54 10.85 34.51 -40.66
N LEU A 55 12.07 34.95 -40.30
CA LEU A 55 12.87 35.82 -41.16
C LEU A 55 13.20 35.14 -42.49
N LEU A 56 13.57 33.86 -42.46
CA LEU A 56 13.82 33.08 -43.67
C LEU A 56 12.54 32.96 -44.51
N ASP A 57 11.42 32.58 -43.92
CA ASP A 57 10.15 32.38 -44.63
C ASP A 57 9.56 33.68 -45.21
N ALA A 58 9.73 34.81 -44.52
CA ALA A 58 9.20 36.10 -44.95
C ALA A 58 10.10 36.83 -45.97
N LEU A 59 11.42 36.66 -45.88
CA LEU A 59 12.39 37.39 -46.73
C LEU A 59 12.93 36.57 -47.89
N THR A 60 12.80 35.23 -47.87
CA THR A 60 13.29 34.38 -48.95
C THR A 60 12.14 33.81 -49.76
N SER A 61 12.17 34.01 -51.07
CA SER A 61 11.27 33.37 -52.03
C SER A 61 11.80 31.99 -52.43
N LEU A 62 12.32 31.22 -51.47
CA LEU A 62 12.81 29.87 -51.73
C LEU A 62 11.62 28.96 -52.04
N ASP A 63 11.77 28.07 -53.03
CA ASP A 63 10.75 27.07 -53.38
C ASP A 63 10.61 25.92 -52.34
N ILE A 64 11.07 26.16 -51.11
CA ILE A 64 11.16 25.20 -50.01
C ILE A 64 10.12 25.58 -48.94
N ALA A 65 9.47 24.60 -48.33
CA ALA A 65 8.53 24.81 -47.22
C ALA A 65 9.28 25.06 -45.89
N ILE A 66 9.96 26.20 -45.76
CA ILE A 66 10.79 26.55 -44.59
C ILE A 66 9.95 26.62 -43.30
N ALA A 67 8.70 27.08 -43.40
CA ALA A 67 7.74 27.09 -42.30
C ALA A 67 7.49 25.70 -41.65
N VAL A 68 7.79 24.57 -42.32
CA VAL A 68 7.72 23.24 -41.67
C VAL A 68 8.70 23.15 -40.49
N LEU A 69 9.78 23.92 -40.47
CA LEU A 69 10.75 23.95 -39.36
C LEU A 69 10.15 24.46 -38.04
N TYR A 70 8.98 25.11 -38.05
CA TYR A 70 8.25 25.43 -36.82
C TYR A 70 7.85 24.18 -36.00
N VAL A 71 7.82 23.01 -36.64
CA VAL A 71 7.71 21.71 -35.94
C VAL A 71 8.79 21.57 -34.87
N LEU A 72 10.03 22.01 -35.14
CA LEU A 72 11.12 21.96 -34.15
C LEU A 72 10.84 22.85 -32.93
N VAL A 73 10.25 24.03 -33.14
CA VAL A 73 9.86 24.94 -32.06
C VAL A 73 8.79 24.31 -31.18
N VAL A 74 7.78 23.67 -31.78
CA VAL A 74 6.72 22.96 -31.06
C VAL A 74 7.29 21.77 -30.26
N LEU A 75 8.18 20.98 -30.85
CA LEU A 75 8.83 19.85 -30.18
C LEU A 75 9.74 20.30 -29.03
N LEU A 76 10.55 21.35 -29.21
CA LEU A 76 11.42 21.87 -28.14
C LEU A 76 10.60 22.40 -26.95
N SER A 77 9.41 22.91 -27.24
CA SER A 77 8.48 23.45 -26.25
C SER A 77 7.87 22.40 -25.33
N LEU A 78 7.90 21.11 -25.71
CA LEU A 78 7.44 20.00 -24.85
C LEU A 78 8.13 19.98 -23.48
N ASN A 79 9.40 20.39 -23.44
CA ASN A 79 10.24 20.32 -22.25
C ASN A 79 9.97 21.43 -21.23
N PHE A 80 9.28 22.52 -21.61
CA PHE A 80 9.10 23.67 -20.72
C PHE A 80 7.71 24.32 -20.74
N ALA A 81 6.94 24.20 -21.83
CA ALA A 81 5.64 24.85 -21.97
C ALA A 81 4.56 24.06 -21.23
N THR A 82 3.55 24.70 -20.64
CA THR A 82 2.37 24.00 -20.09
C THR A 82 1.50 23.44 -21.22
N GLN A 83 0.48 22.62 -20.90
CA GLN A 83 -0.47 22.13 -21.92
C GLN A 83 -1.11 23.28 -22.71
N THR A 84 -1.55 24.32 -22.01
CA THR A 84 -2.08 25.54 -22.61
C THR A 84 -1.00 26.32 -23.36
N GLY A 85 0.22 26.39 -22.80
CA GLY A 85 1.35 27.07 -23.44
C GLY A 85 1.74 26.44 -24.78
N LEU A 86 1.64 25.12 -24.91
CA LEU A 86 1.96 24.41 -26.15
C LEU A 86 0.94 24.72 -27.27
N ILE A 87 -0.34 24.83 -26.93
CA ILE A 87 -1.39 25.25 -27.87
C ILE A 87 -1.14 26.70 -28.32
N LEU A 88 -0.79 27.60 -27.39
CA LEU A 88 -0.47 28.99 -27.70
C LEU A 88 0.76 29.11 -28.62
N ILE A 89 1.82 28.35 -28.36
CA ILE A 89 3.02 28.33 -29.21
C ILE A 89 2.70 27.78 -30.60
N GLY A 90 1.93 26.69 -30.69
CA GLY A 90 1.49 26.15 -31.98
C GLY A 90 0.63 27.13 -32.78
N ALA A 91 -0.33 27.79 -32.12
CA ALA A 91 -1.14 28.84 -32.73
C ALA A 91 -0.30 30.05 -33.18
N GLY A 92 0.71 30.43 -32.39
CA GLY A 92 1.68 31.46 -32.74
C GLY A 92 2.50 31.10 -33.98
N CYS A 93 3.01 29.87 -34.07
CA CYS A 93 3.72 29.37 -35.25
C CYS A 93 2.83 29.38 -36.50
N ILE A 94 1.58 28.91 -36.39
CA ILE A 94 0.57 28.96 -37.46
C ILE A 94 0.36 30.40 -37.92
N GLY A 95 0.18 31.33 -36.97
CA GLY A 95 0.02 32.76 -37.26
C GLY A 95 1.23 33.36 -37.98
N LEU A 96 2.44 33.04 -37.53
CA LEU A 96 3.68 33.48 -38.18
C LEU A 96 3.85 32.90 -39.59
N THR A 97 3.46 31.64 -39.82
CA THR A 97 3.45 31.03 -41.17
C THR A 97 2.48 31.75 -42.10
N VAL A 98 1.26 32.03 -41.65
CA VAL A 98 0.27 32.76 -42.46
C VAL A 98 0.76 34.19 -42.75
N LEU A 99 1.33 34.87 -41.76
CA LEU A 99 1.87 36.21 -41.91
C LEU A 99 3.06 36.23 -42.89
N GLY A 100 3.99 35.29 -42.78
CA GLY A 100 5.12 35.13 -43.70
C GLY A 100 4.65 34.90 -45.14
N PHE A 101 3.62 34.06 -45.33
CA PHE A 101 2.99 33.83 -46.64
C PHE A 101 2.36 35.12 -47.21
N MET A 102 1.63 35.89 -46.39
CA MET A 102 1.02 37.16 -46.82
C MET A 102 2.07 38.22 -47.21
N ILE A 103 3.18 38.30 -46.47
CA ILE A 103 4.27 39.25 -46.77
C ILE A 103 4.99 38.88 -48.07
N SER A 104 5.27 37.59 -48.27
CA SER A 104 5.99 37.11 -49.45
C SER A 104 5.16 37.12 -50.75
N HIS A 105 3.82 37.11 -50.65
CA HIS A 105 2.91 37.00 -51.80
C HIS A 105 1.88 38.15 -51.91
N GLY A 106 2.07 39.25 -51.17
CA GLY A 106 1.07 40.31 -50.98
C GLY A 106 0.75 41.21 -52.18
N GLU A 107 1.49 41.16 -53.29
CA GLU A 107 1.30 42.07 -54.44
C GLU A 107 0.89 41.40 -55.76
N GLY A 108 0.50 40.12 -55.76
CA GLY A 108 -0.04 39.48 -56.95
C GLY A 108 -0.82 38.21 -56.63
N LEU A 109 -2.02 38.06 -57.20
CA LEU A 109 -2.82 36.83 -57.08
C LEU A 109 -1.96 35.65 -57.57
N PRO A 110 -1.62 34.67 -56.71
CA PRO A 110 -0.63 33.66 -57.06
C PRO A 110 -1.17 32.71 -58.13
N ALA A 111 -0.30 32.30 -59.05
CA ALA A 111 -0.50 31.08 -59.82
C ALA A 111 -0.66 29.91 -58.83
N LEU A 112 -1.83 29.29 -58.86
CA LEU A 112 -2.40 28.41 -57.84
C LEU A 112 -1.65 27.10 -57.56
N GLU A 113 -0.51 26.82 -58.18
CA GLU A 113 -0.04 25.43 -58.28
C GLU A 113 1.13 25.06 -57.33
N GLY A 114 1.87 26.03 -56.77
CA GLY A 114 3.09 25.75 -55.96
C GLY A 114 3.08 26.24 -54.51
N SER A 115 2.91 27.56 -54.30
CA SER A 115 3.12 28.19 -52.99
C SER A 115 2.01 27.92 -51.98
N MET A 116 0.75 27.87 -52.43
CA MET A 116 -0.39 27.51 -51.59
C MET A 116 -0.27 26.09 -51.03
N GLY A 117 0.22 25.14 -51.84
CA GLY A 117 0.46 23.76 -51.40
C GLY A 117 1.49 23.68 -50.28
N ARG A 118 2.59 24.45 -50.37
CA ARG A 118 3.63 24.49 -49.33
C ARG A 118 3.14 25.13 -48.03
N CYS A 119 2.34 26.19 -48.12
CA CYS A 119 1.70 26.79 -46.95
C CYS A 119 0.77 25.78 -46.27
N PHE A 120 -0.07 25.09 -47.05
CA PHE A 120 -0.98 24.07 -46.51
C PHE A 120 -0.24 22.92 -45.81
N VAL A 121 0.81 22.40 -46.44
CA VAL A 121 1.66 21.34 -45.84
C VAL A 121 2.30 21.83 -44.53
N SER A 122 2.77 23.07 -44.47
CA SER A 122 3.38 23.63 -43.26
C SER A 122 2.36 23.81 -42.13
N LEU A 123 1.18 24.35 -42.43
CA LEU A 123 0.10 24.49 -41.46
C LEU A 123 -0.38 23.13 -40.94
N ALA A 124 -0.53 22.14 -41.83
CA ALA A 124 -0.88 20.78 -41.45
C ALA A 124 0.20 20.14 -40.55
N ALA A 125 1.49 20.30 -40.90
CA ALA A 125 2.60 19.78 -40.11
C ALA A 125 2.65 20.41 -38.71
N ILE A 126 2.49 21.73 -38.59
CA ILE A 126 2.47 22.44 -37.30
C ILE A 126 1.24 22.02 -36.49
N GLY A 127 0.07 21.93 -37.12
CA GLY A 127 -1.17 21.50 -36.47
C GLY A 127 -1.09 20.07 -35.91
N ILE A 128 -0.66 19.11 -36.74
CA ILE A 128 -0.48 17.71 -36.34
C ILE A 128 0.57 17.59 -35.23
N THR A 129 1.71 18.29 -35.37
CA THR A 129 2.77 18.26 -34.35
C THR A 129 2.28 18.84 -33.03
N THR A 130 1.56 19.96 -33.06
CA THR A 130 0.99 20.59 -31.85
C THR A 130 -0.02 19.66 -31.18
N PHE A 131 -0.86 18.98 -31.96
CA PHE A 131 -1.81 18.00 -31.44
C PHE A 131 -1.12 16.78 -30.81
N LEU A 132 -0.12 16.21 -31.50
CA LEU A 132 0.64 15.07 -30.99
C LEU A 132 1.40 15.45 -29.71
N ALA A 133 2.06 16.61 -29.71
CA ALA A 133 2.78 17.11 -28.57
C ALA A 133 1.84 17.38 -27.37
N PHE A 134 0.63 17.89 -27.61
CA PHE A 134 -0.41 18.01 -26.57
C PHE A 134 -0.83 16.64 -26.03
N ARG A 135 -1.08 15.65 -26.89
CA ARG A 135 -1.45 14.28 -26.49
C ARG A 135 -0.36 13.62 -25.65
N VAL A 136 0.91 13.74 -26.06
CA VAL A 136 2.07 13.24 -25.31
C VAL A 136 2.13 13.89 -23.92
N LYS A 137 2.00 15.21 -23.84
CA LYS A 137 2.03 15.93 -22.56
C LYS A 137 0.85 15.62 -21.65
N ALA A 138 -0.33 15.41 -22.23
CA ALA A 138 -1.51 14.96 -21.49
C ALA A 138 -1.35 13.53 -20.95
N ALA A 139 -0.80 12.63 -21.76
CA ALA A 139 -0.52 11.26 -21.34
C ALA A 139 0.50 11.21 -20.19
N ILE A 140 1.57 12.01 -20.27
CA ILE A 140 2.56 12.14 -19.18
C ILE A 140 1.90 12.68 -17.90
N GLY A 141 1.04 13.71 -18.02
CA GLY A 141 0.34 14.28 -16.86
C GLY A 141 -0.59 13.29 -16.18
N VAL A 142 -1.38 12.53 -16.96
CA VAL A 142 -2.27 11.47 -16.43
C VAL A 142 -1.47 10.37 -15.75
N LEU A 143 -0.33 9.97 -16.32
CA LEU A 143 0.54 8.97 -15.72
C LEU A 143 1.12 9.47 -14.39
N ALA A 144 1.61 10.71 -14.35
CA ALA A 144 2.17 11.32 -13.14
C ALA A 144 1.11 11.50 -12.03
N GLU A 145 -0.11 11.93 -12.38
CA GLU A 145 -1.21 12.07 -11.41
C GLU A 145 -1.66 10.70 -10.88
N SER A 146 -1.78 9.71 -11.75
CA SER A 146 -2.07 8.33 -11.36
C SER A 146 -0.99 7.81 -10.39
N GLU A 147 0.29 7.99 -10.72
CA GLU A 147 1.42 7.61 -9.88
C GLU A 147 1.38 8.32 -8.52
N GLN A 148 1.14 9.62 -8.50
CA GLN A 148 1.10 10.42 -7.27
C GLN A 148 -0.12 10.07 -6.41
N ARG A 149 -1.28 9.78 -7.02
CA ARG A 149 -2.47 9.28 -6.33
C ARG A 149 -2.18 7.92 -5.69
N TYR A 150 -1.50 7.01 -6.39
CA TYR A 150 -1.06 5.74 -5.82
C TYR A 150 -0.11 5.94 -4.63
N ARG A 151 0.91 6.82 -4.78
CA ARG A 151 1.83 7.17 -3.68
C ARG A 151 1.09 7.69 -2.44
N THR A 152 0.10 8.56 -2.62
CA THR A 152 -0.61 9.20 -1.50
C THR A 152 -1.52 8.22 -0.74
N ILE A 153 -2.30 7.42 -1.46
CA ILE A 153 -3.15 6.39 -0.84
C ILE A 153 -2.29 5.36 -0.10
N PHE A 154 -1.12 5.06 -0.66
CA PHE A 154 -0.18 4.12 -0.09
C PHE A 154 0.47 4.66 1.21
N LEU A 155 0.97 5.90 1.21
CA LEU A 155 1.67 6.50 2.35
C LEU A 155 0.75 6.85 3.53
N ALA A 156 -0.54 7.12 3.28
CA ALA A 156 -1.49 7.53 4.32
C ALA A 156 -1.80 6.44 5.36
N THR A 157 -1.42 5.18 5.13
CA THR A 157 -1.81 4.03 5.97
C THR A 157 -0.73 3.57 6.96
N GLY A 158 0.42 4.24 7.03
CA GLY A 158 1.50 3.84 7.94
C GLY A 158 2.11 2.46 7.60
N VAL A 159 1.97 2.02 6.34
CA VAL A 159 2.53 0.74 5.86
C VAL A 159 4.00 0.93 5.43
N GLY A 160 4.89 0.14 6.02
CA GLY A 160 6.24 -0.07 5.53
C GLY A 160 6.25 -0.97 4.31
N ILE A 161 6.90 -0.54 3.22
CA ILE A 161 7.21 -1.39 2.06
C ILE A 161 8.68 -1.75 2.11
N LEU A 162 8.96 -3.03 1.84
CA LEU A 162 10.27 -3.51 1.46
C LEU A 162 10.19 -4.18 0.10
N GLN A 163 11.17 -3.93 -0.74
CA GLN A 163 11.41 -4.64 -1.99
C GLN A 163 12.62 -5.52 -1.78
N MET A 164 12.44 -6.82 -2.01
CA MET A 164 13.46 -7.82 -1.72
C MET A 164 13.77 -8.64 -2.96
N ASP A 165 15.03 -9.00 -3.15
CA ASP A 165 15.46 -10.03 -4.10
C ASP A 165 15.46 -11.38 -3.36
N PHE A 166 14.59 -12.28 -3.81
CA PHE A 166 14.44 -13.64 -3.29
C PHE A 166 14.98 -14.70 -4.27
N THR A 167 15.72 -14.33 -5.32
CA THR A 167 16.27 -15.29 -6.30
C THR A 167 17.17 -16.31 -5.63
N GLY A 168 18.10 -15.89 -4.76
CA GLY A 168 18.96 -16.82 -4.03
C GLY A 168 18.20 -17.77 -3.09
N LEU A 169 17.06 -17.32 -2.56
CA LEU A 169 16.16 -18.13 -1.74
C LEU A 169 15.39 -19.14 -2.62
N LYS A 170 14.91 -18.70 -3.78
CA LYS A 170 14.20 -19.54 -4.75
C LYS A 170 15.09 -20.66 -5.29
N ASP A 171 16.31 -20.34 -5.67
CA ASP A 171 17.29 -21.31 -6.17
C ASP A 171 17.62 -22.38 -5.12
N ALA A 172 17.76 -21.97 -3.85
CA ALA A 172 17.99 -22.90 -2.74
C ALA A 172 16.80 -23.86 -2.55
N ILE A 173 15.57 -23.35 -2.60
CA ILE A 173 14.35 -24.17 -2.51
C ILE A 173 14.24 -25.14 -3.70
N ASP A 174 14.48 -24.66 -4.92
CA ASP A 174 14.38 -25.49 -6.13
C ASP A 174 15.42 -26.61 -6.13
N LYS A 175 16.64 -26.31 -5.69
CA LYS A 175 17.69 -27.32 -5.55
C LYS A 175 17.25 -28.44 -4.60
N LEU A 176 16.66 -28.11 -3.45
CA LEU A 176 16.15 -29.11 -2.50
C LEU A 176 15.05 -29.98 -3.10
N LYS A 177 14.16 -29.40 -3.93
CA LYS A 177 13.14 -30.17 -4.65
C LYS A 177 13.75 -31.18 -5.61
N VAL A 178 14.82 -30.79 -6.32
CA VAL A 178 15.57 -31.69 -7.21
C VAL A 178 16.28 -32.79 -6.42
N ASP A 179 16.82 -32.45 -5.24
CA ASP A 179 17.49 -33.39 -4.33
C ASP A 179 16.52 -34.34 -3.59
N GLY A 180 15.22 -34.29 -3.90
CA GLY A 180 14.20 -35.22 -3.38
C GLY A 180 13.64 -34.85 -2.00
N VAL A 181 13.88 -33.62 -1.53
CA VAL A 181 13.25 -33.11 -0.31
C VAL A 181 11.77 -32.86 -0.56
N ARG A 182 10.90 -33.29 0.37
CA ARG A 182 9.44 -33.28 0.21
C ARG A 182 8.78 -31.94 0.57
N ASP A 183 9.26 -31.34 1.66
CA ASP A 183 8.73 -30.10 2.24
C ASP A 183 9.80 -29.41 3.11
N ILE A 184 9.45 -28.25 3.67
CA ILE A 184 10.33 -27.45 4.51
C ILE A 184 10.64 -28.14 5.85
N ASP A 185 9.72 -28.94 6.39
CA ASP A 185 9.93 -29.67 7.65
C ASP A 185 10.96 -30.79 7.46
N HIS A 186 10.90 -31.49 6.33
CA HIS A 186 11.91 -32.47 5.93
C HIS A 186 13.27 -31.80 5.67
N ALA A 187 13.28 -30.62 5.04
CA ALA A 187 14.52 -29.84 4.86
C ALA A 187 15.17 -29.48 6.20
N GLN A 188 14.38 -29.04 7.18
CA GLN A 188 14.86 -28.73 8.53
C GLN A 188 15.38 -29.96 9.27
N THR A 189 14.77 -31.12 9.06
CA THR A 189 15.24 -32.38 9.67
C THR A 189 16.62 -32.79 9.12
N LEU A 190 16.89 -32.50 7.84
CA LEU A 190 18.18 -32.78 7.20
C LEU A 190 19.26 -31.75 7.56
N ASP A 191 18.90 -30.47 7.65
CA ASP A 191 19.79 -29.39 8.12
C ASP A 191 19.04 -28.48 9.11
N PRO A 192 19.21 -28.68 10.44
CA PRO A 192 18.58 -27.85 11.46
C PRO A 192 18.96 -26.36 11.37
N GLY A 193 20.08 -26.03 10.71
CA GLY A 193 20.51 -24.65 10.47
C GLY A 193 19.84 -24.00 9.25
N PHE A 194 19.01 -24.73 8.51
CA PHE A 194 18.39 -24.28 7.25
C PHE A 194 17.62 -22.96 7.41
N LEU A 195 16.76 -22.86 8.43
CA LEU A 195 15.96 -21.66 8.68
C LEU A 195 16.80 -20.40 8.98
N TYR A 196 18.06 -20.57 9.41
CA TYR A 196 18.96 -19.45 9.71
C TYR A 196 19.88 -19.09 8.53
N LYS A 197 20.19 -20.05 7.65
CA LYS A 197 21.10 -19.86 6.52
C LYS A 197 20.39 -19.25 5.32
N VAL A 198 19.20 -19.77 5.01
CA VAL A 198 18.49 -19.46 3.77
C VAL A 198 18.02 -18.00 3.71
N PRO A 199 17.49 -17.37 4.78
CA PRO A 199 17.10 -15.97 4.71
C PRO A 199 18.25 -15.02 4.35
N LYS A 200 19.51 -15.39 4.63
CA LYS A 200 20.70 -14.61 4.27
C LYS A 200 20.98 -14.54 2.77
N THR A 201 20.27 -15.34 1.95
CA THR A 201 20.36 -15.24 0.50
C THR A 201 19.42 -14.19 -0.08
N THR A 202 18.51 -13.65 0.75
CA THR A 202 17.65 -12.54 0.36
C THR A 202 18.40 -11.21 0.47
N LYS A 203 18.08 -10.26 -0.40
CA LYS A 203 18.70 -8.92 -0.40
C LYS A 203 17.64 -7.84 -0.38
N LEU A 204 17.93 -6.74 0.29
CA LEU A 204 17.07 -5.57 0.27
C LEU A 204 17.37 -4.74 -0.98
N ILE A 205 16.37 -4.55 -1.84
CA ILE A 205 16.47 -3.70 -3.03
C ILE A 205 16.14 -2.25 -2.65
N ASN A 206 15.03 -2.07 -1.91
CA ASN A 206 14.54 -0.74 -1.54
C ASN A 206 13.56 -0.82 -0.37
N ALA A 207 13.36 0.29 0.34
CA ALA A 207 12.34 0.44 1.37
C ALA A 207 11.77 1.88 1.36
N ASN A 208 10.51 2.04 1.77
CA ASN A 208 9.94 3.38 1.96
C ASN A 208 10.31 3.97 3.32
N ASP A 209 10.15 5.29 3.46
CA ASP A 209 10.46 6.01 4.70
C ASP A 209 9.69 5.49 5.92
N THR A 210 8.48 5.00 5.71
CA THR A 210 7.67 4.39 6.76
C THR A 210 8.33 3.14 7.34
N ALA A 211 8.90 2.26 6.50
CA ALA A 211 9.64 1.10 6.96
C ALA A 211 10.89 1.52 7.73
N LEU A 212 11.65 2.50 7.24
CA LEU A 212 12.83 3.02 7.93
C LEU A 212 12.48 3.57 9.32
N THR A 213 11.40 4.35 9.40
CA THR A 213 10.90 4.91 10.66
C THR A 213 10.41 3.82 11.62
N MET A 214 9.66 2.84 11.12
CA MET A 214 9.13 1.72 11.92
C MET A 214 10.27 0.89 12.56
N PHE A 215 11.31 0.60 11.79
CA PHE A 215 12.48 -0.14 12.27
C PHE A 215 13.50 0.73 13.01
N ASN A 216 13.27 2.05 13.07
CA ASN A 216 14.16 3.03 13.66
C ASN A 216 15.59 2.99 13.08
N VAL A 217 15.67 3.03 11.75
CA VAL A 217 16.92 3.00 11.00
C VAL A 217 17.03 4.23 10.10
N ALA A 218 18.25 4.73 9.93
CA ALA A 218 18.49 5.98 9.20
C ALA A 218 18.39 5.82 7.68
N ASN A 219 18.69 4.63 7.15
CA ASN A 219 18.77 4.37 5.71
C ASN A 219 18.57 2.88 5.39
N ILE A 220 18.51 2.59 4.10
CA ILE A 220 18.29 1.24 3.56
C ILE A 220 19.42 0.28 3.96
N ASP A 221 20.68 0.72 3.94
CA ASP A 221 21.82 -0.14 4.32
C ASP A 221 21.74 -0.58 5.79
N ALA A 222 21.33 0.33 6.67
CA ALA A 222 21.09 0.04 8.08
C ALA A 222 19.90 -0.92 8.25
N LEU A 223 18.85 -0.78 7.45
CA LEU A 223 17.74 -1.74 7.45
C LEU A 223 18.21 -3.12 7.03
N GLU A 224 18.96 -3.22 5.93
CA GLU A 224 19.49 -4.49 5.40
C GLU A 224 20.33 -5.25 6.44
N ALA A 225 21.11 -4.54 7.25
CA ALA A 225 21.91 -5.15 8.31
C ALA A 225 21.09 -5.82 9.41
N VAL A 226 19.91 -5.27 9.75
CA VAL A 226 19.07 -5.76 10.85
C VAL A 226 18.05 -6.80 10.34
N LEU A 227 17.67 -6.77 9.06
CA LEU A 227 16.68 -7.70 8.48
C LEU A 227 16.87 -9.19 8.82
N PRO A 228 18.09 -9.77 8.78
CA PRO A 228 18.29 -11.18 9.12
C PRO A 228 17.92 -11.54 10.56
N GLU A 229 18.03 -10.60 11.50
CA GLU A 229 17.70 -10.81 12.92
C GLU A 229 16.21 -10.55 13.20
N LEU A 230 15.55 -9.78 12.33
CA LEU A 230 14.15 -9.35 12.49
C LEU A 230 13.12 -10.41 12.08
N ILE A 231 13.52 -11.38 11.25
CA ILE A 231 12.58 -12.27 10.55
C ILE A 231 12.85 -13.72 10.95
N THR A 232 12.34 -14.17 12.11
CA THR A 232 12.56 -15.57 12.55
C THR A 232 11.31 -16.31 13.01
N ALA A 233 10.28 -15.65 13.56
CA ALA A 233 9.18 -16.34 14.22
C ALA A 233 8.25 -17.17 13.29
N ASP A 234 8.13 -16.80 12.01
CA ASP A 234 7.25 -17.49 11.04
C ASP A 234 7.97 -17.84 9.71
N MET A 235 9.30 -17.97 9.76
CA MET A 235 10.10 -18.22 8.57
C MET A 235 9.77 -19.57 7.92
N ASP A 236 9.54 -20.61 8.71
CA ASP A 236 9.11 -21.94 8.27
C ASP A 236 7.84 -21.87 7.40
N LYS A 237 6.84 -21.11 7.84
CA LYS A 237 5.56 -20.95 7.15
C LYS A 237 5.71 -20.12 5.87
N LEU A 238 6.55 -19.08 5.89
CA LEU A 238 6.86 -18.29 4.70
C LEU A 238 7.54 -19.17 3.64
N LEU A 239 8.55 -19.95 4.03
CA LEU A 239 9.24 -20.88 3.14
C LEU A 239 8.28 -21.95 2.61
N ALA A 240 7.36 -22.45 3.44
CA ALA A 240 6.34 -23.41 3.02
C ALA A 240 5.35 -22.81 2.00
N ALA A 241 5.04 -21.52 2.12
CA ALA A 241 4.22 -20.80 1.14
C ALA A 241 4.92 -20.69 -0.22
N ILE A 242 6.23 -20.39 -0.24
CA ILE A 242 7.04 -20.38 -1.45
C ILE A 242 7.15 -21.80 -2.03
N TRP A 243 7.39 -22.80 -1.18
CA TRP A 243 7.50 -24.21 -1.57
C TRP A 243 6.23 -24.71 -2.29
N SER A 244 5.06 -24.37 -1.75
CA SER A 244 3.76 -24.75 -2.30
C SER A 244 3.31 -23.88 -3.50
N GLY A 245 4.09 -22.86 -3.88
CA GLY A 245 3.78 -22.01 -5.03
C GLY A 245 2.59 -21.07 -4.82
N LYS A 246 2.36 -20.62 -3.57
CA LYS A 246 1.32 -19.62 -3.28
C LYS A 246 1.65 -18.29 -3.96
N SER A 247 0.63 -17.46 -4.19
CA SER A 247 0.77 -16.10 -4.73
C SER A 247 1.06 -15.04 -3.67
N SER A 248 0.83 -15.35 -2.40
CA SER A 248 1.14 -14.48 -1.26
C SER A 248 1.19 -15.27 0.04
N TYR A 249 1.80 -14.66 1.05
CA TYR A 249 1.80 -15.13 2.43
C TYR A 249 1.53 -13.94 3.36
N GLU A 250 0.56 -14.10 4.27
CA GLU A 250 0.16 -13.08 5.23
C GLU A 250 0.19 -13.66 6.64
N ALA A 251 0.76 -12.93 7.58
CA ALA A 251 0.83 -13.31 8.99
C ALA A 251 0.92 -12.11 9.93
N GLU A 252 0.37 -12.28 11.13
CA GLU A 252 0.62 -11.38 12.25
C GLU A 252 1.72 -12.00 13.11
N THR A 253 2.79 -11.24 13.38
CA THR A 253 3.94 -11.73 14.11
C THR A 253 4.54 -10.63 14.98
N VAL A 254 5.45 -11.00 15.88
CA VAL A 254 6.19 -10.04 16.70
C VAL A 254 7.60 -9.91 16.16
N ILE A 255 8.00 -8.69 15.86
CA ILE A 255 9.36 -8.36 15.45
C ILE A 255 9.94 -7.36 16.45
N ASN A 256 11.26 -7.34 16.60
CA ASN A 256 11.92 -6.25 17.30
C ASN A 256 12.18 -5.10 16.32
N ASN A 257 12.46 -3.89 16.79
CA ASN A 257 13.09 -2.87 15.94
C ASN A 257 14.60 -2.82 16.24
N ALA A 258 15.35 -1.90 15.62
CA ALA A 258 16.79 -1.78 15.85
C ALA A 258 17.18 -1.45 17.32
N GLU A 259 16.26 -0.92 18.13
CA GLU A 259 16.45 -0.64 19.56
C GLU A 259 15.98 -1.78 20.47
N GLY A 260 15.48 -2.89 19.90
CA GLY A 260 14.93 -4.02 20.67
C GLY A 260 13.49 -3.84 21.15
N ARG A 261 12.78 -2.78 20.72
CA ARG A 261 11.35 -2.62 20.99
C ARG A 261 10.55 -3.66 20.21
N GLN A 262 9.68 -4.40 20.89
CA GLN A 262 8.75 -5.33 20.25
C GLN A 262 7.62 -4.58 19.55
N LEU A 263 7.40 -4.93 18.29
CA LEU A 263 6.32 -4.47 17.44
C LEU A 263 5.47 -5.68 17.05
N VAL A 264 4.17 -5.60 17.30
CA VAL A 264 3.22 -6.54 16.70
C VAL A 264 2.95 -6.03 15.29
N VAL A 265 3.36 -6.81 14.30
CA VAL A 265 3.22 -6.44 12.90
C VAL A 265 2.30 -7.39 12.16
N LEU A 266 1.47 -6.81 11.29
CA LEU A 266 0.83 -7.56 10.23
C LEU A 266 1.67 -7.39 8.98
N TYR A 267 2.16 -8.49 8.41
CA TYR A 267 2.92 -8.43 7.17
C TYR A 267 2.35 -9.34 6.08
N ASN A 268 2.55 -8.90 4.84
CA ASN A 268 2.18 -9.65 3.64
C ASN A 268 3.37 -9.67 2.68
N VAL A 269 3.70 -10.85 2.18
CA VAL A 269 4.72 -11.10 1.16
C VAL A 269 4.02 -11.52 -0.12
N ALA A 270 4.19 -10.75 -1.19
CA ALA A 270 3.57 -11.02 -2.49
C ALA A 270 4.54 -11.72 -3.44
N PHE A 271 4.11 -12.86 -4.02
CA PHE A 271 4.87 -13.65 -4.99
C PHE A 271 4.28 -13.46 -6.39
N PRO A 272 4.89 -12.62 -7.26
CA PRO A 272 4.30 -12.27 -8.54
C PRO A 272 4.36 -13.44 -9.52
N ALA A 273 3.22 -13.84 -10.09
CA ALA A 273 3.17 -14.93 -11.08
C ALA A 273 3.96 -14.62 -12.36
N ASN A 274 4.12 -13.33 -12.70
CA ASN A 274 4.91 -12.86 -13.84
C ASN A 274 6.43 -12.81 -13.57
N ARG A 275 6.86 -13.08 -12.32
CA ARG A 275 8.27 -13.10 -11.92
C ARG A 275 8.59 -14.38 -11.13
N PRO A 276 8.63 -15.55 -11.79
CA PRO A 276 8.83 -16.83 -11.13
C PRO A 276 10.23 -17.00 -10.50
N ALA A 277 11.21 -16.20 -10.93
CA ALA A 277 12.55 -16.14 -10.34
C ALA A 277 12.59 -15.40 -8.99
N LEU A 278 11.51 -14.73 -8.60
CA LEU A 278 11.41 -13.95 -7.37
C LEU A 278 12.53 -12.89 -7.21
N ASP A 279 12.99 -12.32 -8.33
CA ASP A 279 13.98 -11.22 -8.41
C ASP A 279 13.47 -9.91 -7.80
N MET A 280 12.16 -9.79 -7.59
CA MET A 280 11.54 -8.65 -6.93
C MET A 280 10.26 -9.09 -6.21
N VAL A 281 10.35 -9.19 -4.89
CA VAL A 281 9.27 -9.54 -3.97
C VAL A 281 8.90 -8.30 -3.16
N LEU A 282 7.60 -8.04 -3.05
CA LEU A 282 7.09 -6.94 -2.24
C LEU A 282 6.67 -7.45 -0.88
N ILE A 283 7.20 -6.84 0.17
CA ILE A 283 6.78 -7.06 1.55
C ILE A 283 6.08 -5.79 2.03
N SER A 284 4.86 -5.92 2.52
CA SER A 284 4.13 -4.85 3.21
C SER A 284 4.08 -5.19 4.69
N ILE A 285 4.43 -4.25 5.56
CA ILE A 285 4.46 -4.41 7.01
C ILE A 285 3.69 -3.25 7.65
N MET A 286 2.78 -3.55 8.57
CA MET A 286 2.02 -2.57 9.33
C MET A 286 2.21 -2.82 10.81
N ASP A 287 2.60 -1.79 11.56
CA ASP A 287 2.60 -1.83 13.01
C ASP A 287 1.16 -1.78 13.53
N VAL A 288 0.73 -2.86 14.16
CA VAL A 288 -0.60 -3.01 14.77
C VAL A 288 -0.53 -3.10 16.29
N THR A 289 0.62 -2.76 16.89
CA THR A 289 0.86 -2.84 18.35
C THR A 289 -0.20 -2.08 19.14
N ALA A 290 -0.40 -0.80 18.85
CA ALA A 290 -1.37 0.04 19.56
C ALA A 290 -2.82 -0.48 19.40
N ARG A 291 -3.14 -1.02 18.22
CA ARG A 291 -4.44 -1.65 17.97
C ARG A 291 -4.61 -2.92 18.80
N ARG A 292 -3.58 -3.77 18.82
CA ARG A 292 -3.60 -5.03 19.56
C ARG A 292 -3.69 -4.82 21.07
N GLU A 293 -2.97 -3.83 21.58
CA GLU A 293 -3.06 -3.40 22.99
C GLU A 293 -4.46 -2.92 23.35
N ALA A 294 -5.08 -2.09 22.52
CA ALA A 294 -6.45 -1.62 22.74
C ALA A 294 -7.47 -2.77 22.70
N GLU A 295 -7.33 -3.72 21.77
CA GLU A 295 -8.17 -4.92 21.69
C GLU A 295 -8.03 -5.79 22.96
N ASN A 296 -6.81 -5.99 23.44
CA ASN A 296 -6.53 -6.76 24.65
C ASN A 296 -7.09 -6.07 25.91
N GLN A 297 -6.92 -4.75 26.05
CA GLN A 297 -7.48 -3.98 27.16
C GLN A 297 -9.01 -4.06 27.19
N LEU A 298 -9.65 -3.94 26.02
CA LEU A 298 -11.11 -4.09 25.91
C LEU A 298 -11.55 -5.50 26.33
N HIS A 299 -10.81 -6.53 25.92
CA HIS A 299 -11.12 -7.91 26.28
C HIS A 299 -10.97 -8.17 27.79
N ALA A 300 -9.92 -7.63 28.40
CA ALA A 300 -9.70 -7.70 29.85
C ALA A 300 -10.83 -7.02 30.63
N ALA A 301 -11.19 -5.78 30.26
CA ALA A 301 -12.27 -5.03 30.89
C ALA A 301 -13.62 -5.75 30.80
N ARG A 302 -13.93 -6.37 29.65
CA ARG A 302 -15.15 -7.18 29.48
C ARG A 302 -15.17 -8.40 30.39
N THR A 303 -14.02 -9.07 30.53
CA THR A 303 -13.90 -10.26 31.39
C THR A 303 -14.09 -9.90 32.86
N GLU A 304 -13.52 -8.77 33.28
CA GLU A 304 -13.67 -8.24 34.64
C GLU A 304 -15.11 -7.84 34.94
N LEU A 305 -15.77 -7.09 34.05
CA LEU A 305 -17.19 -6.73 34.19
C LEU A 305 -18.09 -7.96 34.27
N ALA A 306 -17.83 -8.98 33.45
CA ALA A 306 -18.58 -10.24 33.50
C ALA A 306 -18.38 -10.98 34.83
N HIS A 307 -17.18 -10.89 35.44
CA HIS A 307 -16.92 -11.46 36.75
C HIS A 307 -17.64 -10.68 37.86
N VAL A 308 -17.54 -9.36 37.89
CA VAL A 308 -18.24 -8.50 38.87
C VAL A 308 -19.75 -8.68 38.79
N ALA A 309 -20.31 -8.74 37.57
CA ALA A 309 -21.73 -8.99 37.38
C ALA A 309 -22.18 -10.34 37.98
N ARG A 310 -21.40 -11.42 37.79
CA ARG A 310 -21.68 -12.73 38.41
C ARG A 310 -21.62 -12.69 39.93
N VAL A 311 -20.66 -11.98 40.50
CA VAL A 311 -20.54 -11.86 41.96
C VAL A 311 -21.71 -11.05 42.53
N ALA A 312 -22.10 -9.95 41.87
CA ALA A 312 -23.24 -9.14 42.28
C ALA A 312 -24.55 -9.94 42.27
N THR A 313 -24.81 -10.70 41.19
CA THR A 313 -26.02 -11.54 41.12
C THR A 313 -26.01 -12.67 42.16
N LEU A 314 -24.86 -13.31 42.42
CA LEU A 314 -24.74 -14.26 43.53
C LEU A 314 -25.00 -13.59 44.88
N GLY A 315 -24.56 -12.34 45.07
CA GLY A 315 -24.81 -11.56 46.28
C GLY A 315 -26.31 -11.34 46.52
N GLU A 316 -27.03 -10.88 45.49
CA GLU A 316 -28.50 -10.71 45.55
C GLU A 316 -29.22 -12.03 45.85
N LEU A 317 -28.84 -13.11 45.16
CA LEU A 317 -29.42 -14.44 45.39
C LEU A 317 -29.13 -14.96 46.79
N THR A 318 -27.93 -14.74 47.32
CA THR A 318 -27.55 -15.19 48.67
C THR A 318 -28.38 -14.49 49.74
N VAL A 319 -28.65 -13.19 49.59
CA VAL A 319 -29.54 -12.44 50.49
C VAL A 319 -30.97 -12.99 50.43
N SER A 320 -31.49 -13.25 49.22
CA SER A 320 -32.82 -13.85 49.05
C SER A 320 -32.91 -15.23 49.70
N ILE A 321 -31.93 -16.11 49.45
CA ILE A 321 -31.86 -17.46 50.02
C ILE A 321 -31.75 -17.39 51.54
N ALA A 322 -30.91 -16.51 52.09
CA ALA A 322 -30.78 -16.34 53.54
C ALA A 322 -32.11 -15.89 54.17
N HIS A 323 -32.83 -14.97 53.52
CA HIS A 323 -34.14 -14.54 54.00
C HIS A 323 -35.17 -15.67 53.96
N GLU A 324 -35.22 -16.42 52.86
CA GLU A 324 -36.13 -17.56 52.71
C GLU A 324 -35.80 -18.73 53.63
N LEU A 325 -34.53 -19.00 53.94
CA LEU A 325 -34.12 -20.04 54.89
C LEU A 325 -34.38 -19.64 56.34
N ASN A 326 -34.23 -18.35 56.67
CA ASN A 326 -34.50 -17.87 58.03
C ASN A 326 -35.98 -17.97 58.42
N GLN A 327 -36.91 -17.87 57.46
CA GLN A 327 -38.34 -17.99 57.71
C GLN A 327 -38.77 -19.33 58.34
N PRO A 328 -38.52 -20.50 57.72
CA PRO A 328 -38.87 -21.80 58.30
C PRO A 328 -38.06 -22.08 59.57
N LEU A 329 -36.80 -21.65 59.63
CA LEU A 329 -35.97 -21.85 60.83
C LEU A 329 -36.55 -21.10 62.04
N ALA A 330 -36.97 -19.85 61.84
CA ALA A 330 -37.64 -19.06 62.87
C ALA A 330 -38.97 -19.70 63.31
N ALA A 331 -39.73 -20.27 62.36
CA ALA A 331 -40.94 -21.03 62.67
C ALA A 331 -40.63 -22.26 63.54
N VAL A 332 -39.62 -23.06 63.18
CA VAL A 332 -39.17 -24.24 63.96
C VAL A 332 -38.74 -23.85 65.38
N VAL A 333 -37.94 -22.80 65.54
CA VAL A 333 -37.50 -22.32 66.86
C VAL A 333 -38.68 -21.83 67.69
N THR A 334 -39.62 -21.10 67.08
CA THR A 334 -40.83 -20.59 67.76
C THR A 334 -41.72 -21.74 68.22
N ASN A 335 -41.94 -22.72 67.35
CA ASN A 335 -42.71 -23.92 67.63
C ASN A 335 -42.07 -24.79 68.71
N GLY A 336 -40.76 -25.07 68.62
CA GLY A 336 -40.02 -25.80 69.65
C GLY A 336 -40.04 -25.08 71.01
N GLY A 337 -39.91 -23.75 71.00
CA GLY A 337 -40.06 -22.93 72.20
C GLY A 337 -41.47 -22.98 72.81
N ALA A 338 -42.52 -23.04 71.98
CA ALA A 338 -43.90 -23.23 72.44
C ALA A 338 -44.11 -24.61 73.06
N GLY A 339 -43.63 -25.67 72.41
CA GLY A 339 -43.66 -27.03 72.94
C GLY A 339 -42.97 -27.15 74.29
N LEU A 340 -41.76 -26.58 74.43
CA LEU A 340 -41.03 -26.54 75.70
C LEU A 340 -41.79 -25.79 76.80
N ARG A 341 -42.49 -24.69 76.47
CA ARG A 341 -43.32 -23.96 77.44
C ARG A 341 -44.51 -24.78 77.92
N TRP A 342 -45.16 -25.54 77.04
CA TRP A 342 -46.30 -26.39 77.42
C TRP A 342 -45.88 -27.62 78.23
N LEU A 343 -44.68 -28.16 77.97
CA LEU A 343 -44.06 -29.23 78.77
C LEU A 343 -43.72 -28.82 80.20
N LYS A 344 -43.32 -27.56 80.43
CA LYS A 344 -42.85 -27.06 81.73
C LYS A 344 -43.96 -26.63 82.71
N ARG A 345 -45.24 -26.83 82.39
CA ARG A 345 -46.37 -26.46 83.29
C ARG A 345 -46.57 -27.52 84.37
N ASP A 346 -47.19 -27.14 85.49
CA ASP A 346 -47.48 -28.05 86.62
C ASP A 346 -48.28 -29.30 86.20
N VAL A 347 -49.15 -29.17 85.20
CA VAL A 347 -49.75 -30.29 84.45
C VAL A 347 -49.42 -30.09 82.96
N PRO A 348 -48.60 -30.94 82.34
CA PRO A 348 -48.22 -30.82 80.93
C PRO A 348 -49.41 -31.03 79.96
N ASP A 349 -49.50 -30.18 78.92
CA ASP A 349 -50.51 -30.26 77.86
C ASP A 349 -49.91 -30.94 76.62
N LEU A 350 -50.00 -32.28 76.57
CA LEU A 350 -49.37 -33.10 75.54
C LEU A 350 -49.96 -32.89 74.14
N GLU A 351 -51.24 -32.55 74.06
CA GLU A 351 -51.94 -32.32 72.79
C GLU A 351 -51.40 -31.07 72.10
N LYS A 352 -51.19 -29.99 72.87
CA LYS A 352 -50.54 -28.79 72.35
C LYS A 352 -49.07 -29.00 72.00
N VAL A 353 -48.32 -29.74 72.80
CA VAL A 353 -46.92 -30.08 72.48
C VAL A 353 -46.84 -30.79 71.13
N GLN A 354 -47.69 -31.79 70.90
CA GLN A 354 -47.73 -32.51 69.62
C GLN A 354 -48.10 -31.57 68.46
N SER A 355 -49.06 -30.65 68.66
CA SER A 355 -49.42 -29.65 67.65
C SER A 355 -48.30 -28.66 67.30
N SER A 356 -47.33 -28.43 68.21
CA SER A 356 -46.14 -27.62 67.90
C SER A 356 -45.00 -28.39 67.23
N MET A 357 -45.10 -29.71 67.07
CA MET A 357 -44.02 -30.51 66.45
C MET A 357 -44.27 -30.81 64.96
N VAL A 358 -45.44 -30.41 64.44
CA VAL A 358 -45.85 -30.48 63.04
C VAL A 358 -45.81 -29.07 62.46
#